data_AF-A0A7C3MNC5-F1
#
_entry.id   AF-A0A7C3MNC5-F1
#
_cell.length_a   1.000
_cell.length_b   1.000
_cell.length_c   1.000
_cell.angle_alpha   90.00
_cell.angle_beta   90.00
_cell.angle_gamma   90.00
#
_symmetry.space_group_name_H-M   'P 1'
#
loop_
_entity.id
_entity.type
_entity.pdbx_description
1 polymer ?
#
loop_
_entity_poly.entity_id
_entity_poly.type
_entity_poly.pdbx_seq_one_letter_code
_entity_poly.pdbx_strand_id
1 'polypeptide(L)'
;MRLTISEPKGFKEDTWVTILDRQQEKSSRRNFKAVFFDLDGTLVDIHGPLYLAARKALDKLAGRTLTREGYNQAIAHGDMFLGLPETLRIDYAKLAFAYFVAEIDKTERLEVLPHVSETLAELKRRGYATAVITSRPGDPRRLVAKLAMVGLAPHLDHVVTQSTASLDALDKTASL
;
A
#
# COMPACT_ATOMS: atom_id res chain seq x y z
N MET A 1 35.87 5.01 -27.67
CA MET A 1 36.78 4.04 -27.02
C MET A 1 36.00 2.75 -26.80
N ARG A 2 36.27 1.71 -27.59
CA ARG A 2 35.56 0.42 -27.56
C ARG A 2 36.32 -0.49 -26.60
N LEU A 3 35.69 -0.94 -25.52
CA LEU A 3 36.31 -1.88 -24.58
C LEU A 3 36.21 -3.29 -25.17
N THR A 4 37.34 -3.86 -25.54
CA THR A 4 37.46 -5.26 -25.97
C THR A 4 37.75 -6.10 -24.73
N ILE A 5 36.80 -6.95 -24.34
CA ILE A 5 37.00 -7.91 -23.25
C ILE A 5 37.69 -9.13 -23.85
N SER A 6 38.87 -9.47 -23.34
CA SER A 6 39.60 -10.68 -23.76
C SER A 6 38.96 -11.93 -23.20
N GLU A 7 38.66 -12.91 -24.03
CA GLU A 7 38.14 -14.20 -23.60
C GLU A 7 39.21 -15.04 -22.89
N PRO A 8 38.86 -15.71 -21.76
CA PRO A 8 39.76 -16.66 -21.12
C PRO A 8 39.86 -17.94 -21.96
N LYS A 9 41.09 -18.32 -22.33
CA LYS A 9 41.37 -19.56 -23.06
C LYS A 9 40.94 -20.77 -22.24
N GLY A 10 40.05 -21.59 -22.80
CA GLY A 10 39.77 -22.94 -22.30
C GLY A 10 38.29 -23.30 -22.08
N PHE A 11 37.34 -22.39 -22.30
CA PHE A 11 35.91 -22.68 -22.18
C PHE A 11 35.26 -22.71 -23.57
N LYS A 12 34.63 -23.84 -23.94
CA LYS A 12 33.89 -23.98 -25.20
C LYS A 12 32.63 -23.11 -25.16
N GLU A 13 32.30 -22.42 -26.25
CA GLU A 13 31.08 -21.59 -26.42
C GLU A 13 29.80 -22.32 -25.96
N ASP A 14 29.71 -23.62 -26.21
CA ASP A 14 28.59 -24.47 -25.79
C ASP A 14 28.31 -24.43 -24.28
N THR A 15 29.34 -24.16 -23.47
CA THR A 15 29.23 -24.09 -22.01
C THR A 15 28.51 -22.83 -21.55
N TRP A 16 28.64 -21.72 -22.29
CA TRP A 16 27.94 -20.46 -21.98
C TRP A 16 26.45 -20.53 -22.34
N VAL A 17 26.14 -21.13 -23.49
CA VAL A 17 24.75 -21.40 -23.90
C VAL A 17 24.07 -22.29 -22.85
N THR A 18 24.74 -23.35 -22.38
CA THR A 18 24.15 -24.27 -21.40
C THR A 18 23.98 -23.66 -20.00
N ILE A 19 24.84 -22.73 -19.57
CA ILE A 19 24.72 -22.05 -18.26
C ILE A 19 23.67 -20.94 -18.32
N LEU A 20 23.60 -20.17 -19.41
CA LEU A 20 22.58 -19.15 -19.61
C LEU A 20 21.20 -19.77 -19.82
N ASP A 21 21.10 -20.86 -20.58
CA ASP A 21 19.88 -21.66 -20.70
C ASP A 21 19.50 -22.26 -19.34
N ARG A 22 20.43 -22.83 -18.56
CA ARG A 22 20.09 -23.33 -17.21
C ARG A 22 19.63 -22.23 -16.25
N GLN A 23 20.05 -20.98 -16.41
CA GLN A 23 19.59 -19.85 -15.59
C GLN A 23 18.24 -19.29 -16.09
N GLN A 24 18.00 -19.28 -17.41
CA GLN A 24 16.68 -18.97 -17.99
C GLN A 24 15.65 -20.08 -17.72
N GLU A 25 16.07 -21.34 -17.70
CA GLU A 25 15.24 -22.52 -17.48
C GLU A 25 15.02 -22.79 -15.98
N LYS A 26 15.94 -22.37 -15.08
CA LYS A 26 15.68 -22.29 -13.62
C LYS A 26 14.86 -21.07 -13.19
N SER A 27 14.70 -20.08 -14.08
CA SER A 27 13.54 -19.18 -14.03
C SER A 27 12.29 -19.85 -14.60
N SER A 28 12.25 -21.20 -14.60
CA SER A 28 11.03 -22.01 -14.63
C SER A 28 9.95 -21.28 -13.86
N ARG A 29 8.97 -20.77 -14.62
CA ARG A 29 7.69 -20.21 -14.18
C ARG A 29 7.48 -20.40 -12.69
N ARG A 30 7.82 -19.38 -11.87
CA ARG A 30 7.41 -19.40 -10.46
C ARG A 30 5.90 -19.57 -10.45
N ASN A 31 5.45 -20.77 -10.09
CA ASN A 31 4.05 -21.17 -10.16
C ASN A 31 3.39 -20.69 -8.87
N PHE A 32 3.20 -19.37 -8.77
CA PHE A 32 2.47 -18.79 -7.65
C PHE A 32 1.03 -19.29 -7.69
N LYS A 33 0.47 -19.63 -6.53
CA LYS A 33 -0.92 -20.08 -6.40
C LYS A 33 -1.84 -18.99 -5.89
N ALA A 34 -1.26 -17.98 -5.26
CA ALA A 34 -1.98 -16.87 -4.67
C ALA A 34 -1.25 -15.55 -4.86
N VAL A 35 -2.01 -14.45 -4.89
CA VAL A 35 -1.51 -13.09 -4.86
C VAL A 35 -2.23 -12.35 -3.73
N PHE A 36 -1.45 -11.79 -2.80
CA PHE A 36 -1.96 -11.00 -1.69
C PHE A 36 -1.65 -9.53 -1.92
N PHE A 37 -2.64 -8.70 -1.67
CA PHE A 37 -2.57 -7.26 -1.86
C PHE A 37 -2.70 -6.56 -0.52
N ASP A 38 -1.88 -5.53 -0.30
CA ASP A 38 -2.30 -4.47 0.60
C ASP A 38 -3.50 -3.71 -0.01
N LEU A 39 -4.19 -2.90 0.79
CA LEU A 39 -5.33 -2.11 0.36
C LEU A 39 -4.90 -0.69 -0.02
N ASP A 40 -4.51 0.09 0.99
CA ASP A 40 -4.36 1.54 0.90
C ASP A 40 -3.07 1.90 0.16
N GLY A 41 -3.17 2.62 -0.96
CA GLY A 41 -2.04 2.92 -1.85
C GLY A 41 -1.64 1.77 -2.79
N THR A 42 -2.33 0.63 -2.73
CA THR A 42 -2.11 -0.52 -3.62
C THR A 42 -3.32 -0.81 -4.51
N LEU A 43 -4.51 -0.97 -3.92
CA LEU A 43 -5.77 -1.18 -4.64
C LEU A 43 -6.64 0.08 -4.65
N VAL A 44 -6.52 0.91 -3.61
CA VAL A 44 -7.32 2.12 -3.45
C VAL A 44 -6.42 3.33 -3.22
N ASP A 45 -6.81 4.48 -3.75
CA ASP A 45 -6.15 5.74 -3.50
C ASP A 45 -6.45 6.19 -2.06
N ILE A 46 -5.39 6.32 -1.27
CA ILE A 46 -5.45 6.77 0.12
C ILE A 46 -4.96 8.22 0.31
N HIS A 47 -4.42 8.84 -0.75
CA HIS A 47 -3.82 10.17 -0.68
C HIS A 47 -4.84 11.27 -0.39
N GLY A 48 -6.09 11.12 -0.85
CA GLY A 48 -7.19 12.04 -0.52
C GLY A 48 -7.43 12.16 0.99
N PRO A 49 -7.80 11.06 1.68
CA PRO A 49 -7.98 11.04 3.13
C PRO A 49 -6.72 11.45 3.92
N LEU A 50 -5.54 10.98 3.52
CA LEU A 50 -4.29 11.36 4.18
C LEU A 50 -4.02 12.87 4.08
N TYR A 51 -4.22 13.48 2.90
CA TYR A 51 -4.10 14.92 2.73
C TYR A 51 -5.05 15.69 3.65
N LEU A 52 -6.33 15.29 3.70
CA LEU A 52 -7.33 15.96 4.54
C LEU A 52 -6.96 15.86 6.03
N ALA A 53 -6.48 14.71 6.46
CA ALA A 53 -6.04 14.49 7.82
C ALA A 53 -4.78 15.30 8.18
N ALA A 54 -3.77 15.26 7.31
CA ALA A 54 -2.53 16.02 7.45
C ALA A 54 -2.80 17.53 7.51
N ARG A 55 -3.67 18.04 6.64
CA ARG A 55 -4.08 19.45 6.62
C ARG A 55 -4.75 19.87 7.93
N LYS A 56 -5.68 19.07 8.44
CA LYS A 56 -6.37 19.36 9.72
C LYS A 56 -5.41 19.33 10.91
N ALA A 57 -4.51 18.35 10.96
CA ALA A 57 -3.50 18.25 12.01
C ALA A 57 -2.53 19.44 11.98
N LEU A 58 -2.07 19.84 10.79
CA LEU A 58 -1.14 20.95 10.63
C LEU A 58 -1.79 22.30 11.00
N ASP A 59 -3.03 22.53 10.57
CA ASP A 59 -3.81 23.72 10.94
C ASP A 59 -3.99 23.79 12.46
N LYS A 60 -4.36 22.67 13.09
CA LYS A 60 -4.58 22.62 14.54
C LYS A 60 -3.33 22.87 15.38
N LEU A 61 -2.18 22.35 14.97
CA LEU A 61 -0.94 22.42 15.75
C LEU A 61 -0.11 23.66 15.47
N ALA A 62 -0.10 24.13 14.23
CA ALA A 62 0.81 25.18 13.78
C ALA A 62 0.10 26.38 13.13
N GLY A 63 -1.25 26.37 13.02
CA GLY A 63 -2.01 27.44 12.36
C GLY A 63 -1.66 27.59 10.87
N ARG A 64 -1.14 26.52 10.25
CA ARG A 64 -0.65 26.52 8.86
C ARG A 64 -1.61 25.76 7.97
N THR A 65 -2.12 26.44 6.94
CA THR A 65 -2.93 25.81 5.89
C THR A 65 -2.03 25.06 4.91
N LEU A 66 -2.25 23.74 4.80
CA LEU A 66 -1.59 22.90 3.81
C LEU A 66 -2.38 22.88 2.50
N THR A 67 -1.74 23.22 1.38
CA THR A 67 -2.30 23.03 0.03
C THR A 67 -2.03 21.62 -0.47
N ARG A 68 -2.81 21.17 -1.47
CA ARG A 68 -2.62 19.84 -2.06
C ARG A 68 -1.28 19.72 -2.77
N GLU A 69 -0.87 20.78 -3.47
CA GLU A 69 0.41 20.87 -4.16
C GLU A 69 1.57 20.80 -3.15
N GLY A 70 1.47 21.53 -2.04
CA GLY A 70 2.46 21.50 -0.97
C GLY A 70 2.57 20.13 -0.30
N TYR A 71 1.44 19.47 -0.07
CA TYR A 71 1.43 18.09 0.44
C TYR A 71 2.13 17.13 -0.53
N ASN A 72 1.78 17.16 -1.81
CA ASN A 72 2.39 16.30 -2.82
C ASN A 72 3.90 16.53 -2.94
N GLN A 73 4.34 17.79 -2.91
CA GLN A 73 5.76 18.12 -2.89
C GLN A 73 6.46 17.55 -1.66
N ALA A 74 5.90 17.72 -0.45
CA ALA A 74 6.51 17.19 0.77
C ALA A 74 6.66 15.67 0.71
N ILE A 75 5.62 14.94 0.29
CA ILE A 75 5.67 13.49 0.13
C ILE A 75 6.71 13.06 -0.91
N ALA A 76 6.80 13.75 -2.05
CA ALA A 76 7.81 13.46 -3.07
C ALA A 76 9.26 13.63 -2.56
N HIS A 77 9.48 14.49 -1.57
CA HIS A 77 10.78 14.69 -0.91
C HIS A 77 10.97 13.83 0.35
N GLY A 78 10.00 12.97 0.69
CA GLY A 78 10.05 12.13 1.90
C GLY A 78 9.82 12.90 3.20
N ASP A 79 9.32 14.13 3.15
CA ASP A 79 8.99 14.92 4.34
C ASP A 79 7.57 14.60 4.83
N MET A 80 7.47 13.54 5.63
CA MET A 80 6.21 13.13 6.25
C MET A 80 5.72 14.07 7.37
N PHE A 81 6.56 15.03 7.81
CA PHE A 81 6.25 15.94 8.92
C PHE A 81 5.99 17.38 8.46
N LEU A 82 6.02 17.65 7.15
CA LEU A 82 5.61 18.93 6.54
C LEU A 82 6.38 20.14 7.10
N GLY A 83 7.67 19.94 7.35
CA GLY A 83 8.58 20.93 7.92
C GLY A 83 8.32 21.24 9.39
N LEU A 84 7.56 20.41 10.12
CA LEU A 84 7.37 20.61 11.56
C LEU A 84 8.66 20.33 12.35
N PRO A 85 8.94 21.15 13.39
CA PRO A 85 10.05 20.88 14.31
C PRO A 85 9.81 19.56 15.05
N GLU A 86 10.89 18.89 15.45
CA GLU A 86 10.87 17.59 16.12
C GLU A 86 9.90 17.55 17.31
N THR A 87 9.84 18.65 18.09
CA THR A 87 8.99 18.79 19.26
C THR A 87 7.49 18.65 18.98
N LEU A 88 7.05 18.84 17.73
CA LEU A 88 5.64 18.73 17.34
C LEU A 88 5.33 17.45 16.55
N ARG A 89 6.34 16.66 16.17
CA ARG A 89 6.16 15.52 15.26
C ARG A 89 5.31 14.40 15.85
N ILE A 90 5.48 14.11 17.15
CA ILE A 90 4.69 13.08 17.84
C ILE A 90 3.22 13.47 17.92
N ASP A 91 2.93 14.72 18.29
CA ASP A 91 1.55 15.20 18.40
C ASP A 91 0.89 15.33 17.02
N TYR A 92 1.66 15.73 16.01
CA TYR A 92 1.22 15.71 14.62
C TYR A 92 0.86 14.32 14.16
N ALA A 93 1.73 13.32 14.37
CA ALA A 93 1.47 11.94 13.97
C ALA A 93 0.18 11.40 14.63
N LYS A 94 -0.02 11.66 15.92
CA LYS A 94 -1.23 11.25 16.65
C LYS A 94 -2.49 11.91 16.09
N LEU A 95 -2.47 13.23 15.89
CA LEU A 95 -3.63 13.96 15.37
C LEU A 95 -3.93 13.62 13.91
N ALA A 96 -2.90 13.53 13.06
CA ALA A 96 -3.04 13.14 11.67
C ALA A 96 -3.62 11.73 11.57
N PHE A 97 -3.16 10.78 12.39
CA PHE A 97 -3.73 9.44 12.42
C PHE A 97 -5.20 9.44 12.89
N ALA A 98 -5.53 10.16 13.97
CA ALA A 98 -6.90 10.25 14.46
C ALA A 98 -7.85 10.87 13.41
N TYR A 99 -7.42 11.95 12.75
CA TYR A 99 -8.19 12.54 11.65
C TYR A 99 -8.28 11.60 10.46
N PHE A 100 -7.22 10.87 10.12
CA PHE A 100 -7.23 9.91 9.03
C PHE A 100 -8.28 8.81 9.27
N VAL A 101 -8.30 8.20 10.45
CA VAL A 101 -9.32 7.21 10.83
C VAL A 101 -10.73 7.79 10.69
N ALA A 102 -10.95 9.02 11.16
CA ALA A 102 -12.25 9.69 11.02
C ALA A 102 -12.62 10.00 9.56
N GLU A 103 -11.67 10.35 8.69
CA GLU A 103 -11.93 10.60 7.27
C GLU A 103 -12.27 9.30 6.53
N ILE A 104 -11.51 8.22 6.74
CA ILE A 104 -11.73 6.95 6.05
C ILE A 104 -13.02 6.22 6.49
N ASP A 105 -13.52 6.55 7.68
CA ASP A 105 -14.83 6.11 8.17
C ASP A 105 -15.98 6.90 7.53
N LYS A 106 -15.80 8.21 7.32
CA LYS A 106 -16.79 9.07 6.65
C LYS A 106 -16.88 8.83 5.15
N THR A 107 -15.76 8.53 4.50
CA THR A 107 -15.75 8.22 3.07
C THR A 107 -16.39 6.85 2.87
N GLU A 108 -17.67 6.84 2.49
CA GLU A 108 -18.40 5.60 2.18
C GLU A 108 -17.83 4.88 0.96
N ARG A 109 -17.24 5.64 0.02
CA ARG A 109 -16.75 5.12 -1.26
C ARG A 109 -15.22 5.07 -1.30
N LEU A 110 -14.69 3.88 -1.61
CA LEU A 110 -13.28 3.68 -1.93
C LEU A 110 -12.98 4.26 -3.32
N GLU A 111 -11.85 4.93 -3.47
CA GLU A 111 -11.36 5.37 -4.78
C GLU A 111 -10.41 4.31 -5.32
N VAL A 112 -10.84 3.53 -6.32
CA VAL A 112 -10.03 2.43 -6.87
C VAL A 112 -8.94 3.00 -7.78
N LEU A 113 -7.70 2.52 -7.61
CA LEU A 113 -6.58 2.94 -8.46
C LEU A 113 -6.76 2.43 -9.91
N PRO A 114 -6.17 3.12 -10.90
CA PRO A 114 -6.25 2.69 -12.30
C PRO A 114 -5.84 1.22 -12.49
N HIS A 115 -6.57 0.52 -13.37
CA HIS A 115 -6.33 -0.88 -13.75
C HIS A 115 -6.48 -1.95 -12.65
N VAL A 116 -6.81 -1.57 -11.41
CA VAL A 116 -6.98 -2.54 -10.31
C VAL A 116 -8.06 -3.56 -10.61
N SER A 117 -9.26 -3.11 -11.02
CA SER A 117 -10.37 -4.01 -11.31
C SER A 117 -10.04 -5.00 -12.43
N GLU A 118 -9.44 -4.50 -13.51
CA GLU A 118 -9.01 -5.31 -14.67
C GLU A 118 -7.94 -6.34 -14.26
N THR A 119 -6.98 -5.92 -13.44
CA THR A 119 -5.90 -6.77 -12.95
C THR A 119 -6.43 -7.90 -12.07
N LEU A 120 -7.30 -7.57 -11.11
CA LEU A 120 -7.89 -8.56 -10.20
C LEU A 120 -8.80 -9.54 -10.95
N ALA A 121 -9.58 -9.05 -11.91
CA ALA A 121 -10.40 -9.91 -12.77
C ALA A 121 -9.53 -10.89 -13.57
N GLU A 122 -8.42 -10.42 -14.13
CA GLU A 122 -7.50 -11.25 -14.91
C GLU A 122 -6.79 -12.30 -14.06
N LEU A 123 -6.37 -11.95 -12.84
CA LEU A 123 -5.77 -12.90 -11.90
C LEU A 123 -6.76 -14.01 -11.53
N LYS A 124 -8.02 -13.64 -11.24
CA LYS A 124 -9.07 -14.61 -10.94
C LYS A 124 -9.36 -15.52 -12.14
N ARG A 125 -9.43 -14.96 -13.36
CA ARG A 125 -9.61 -15.73 -14.61
C ARG A 125 -8.49 -16.75 -14.83
N ARG A 126 -7.26 -16.43 -14.42
CA ARG A 126 -6.11 -17.33 -14.49
C ARG A 126 -6.04 -18.36 -13.36
N GLY A 127 -6.99 -18.34 -12.42
CA GLY A 127 -7.08 -19.31 -11.33
C GLY A 127 -6.11 -19.05 -10.17
N TYR A 128 -5.60 -17.82 -10.02
CA TYR A 128 -4.89 -17.44 -8.81
C TYR A 128 -5.89 -17.21 -7.67
N ALA A 129 -5.58 -17.72 -6.49
CA ALA A 129 -6.25 -17.28 -5.27
C ALA A 129 -5.86 -15.83 -4.96
N THR A 130 -6.80 -15.01 -4.52
CA THR A 130 -6.56 -13.58 -4.27
C THR A 130 -7.04 -13.18 -2.89
N ALA A 131 -6.27 -12.34 -2.20
CA ALA A 131 -6.69 -11.80 -0.90
C ALA A 131 -6.22 -10.37 -0.70
N VAL A 132 -6.99 -9.62 0.09
CA VAL A 132 -6.52 -8.36 0.69
C VAL A 132 -6.06 -8.65 2.11
N ILE A 133 -4.85 -8.19 2.45
CA ILE A 133 -4.28 -8.20 3.79
C ILE A 133 -3.84 -6.78 4.09
N THR A 134 -4.55 -6.09 4.98
CA THR A 134 -4.30 -4.68 5.26
C THR A 134 -4.10 -4.42 6.75
N SER A 135 -3.25 -3.44 7.06
CA SER A 135 -3.10 -2.90 8.42
C SER A 135 -4.28 -2.01 8.83
N ARG A 136 -5.25 -1.77 7.94
CA ARG A 136 -6.44 -0.99 8.29
C ARG A 136 -7.21 -1.72 9.41
N PRO A 137 -7.46 -1.06 10.55
CA PRO A 137 -8.22 -1.68 11.63
C PRO A 137 -9.71 -1.77 11.26
N GLY A 138 -10.39 -2.79 11.78
CA GLY A 138 -11.84 -2.89 11.71
C GLY A 138 -12.36 -4.28 11.35
N ASP A 139 -13.68 -4.42 11.24
CA ASP A 139 -14.35 -5.67 10.89
C ASP A 139 -14.13 -6.00 9.39
N PRO A 140 -13.53 -7.16 9.03
CA PRO A 140 -13.38 -7.59 7.65
C PRO A 140 -14.69 -7.59 6.86
N ARG A 141 -15.84 -7.89 7.49
CA ARG A 141 -17.14 -7.93 6.81
C ARG A 141 -17.57 -6.55 6.32
N ARG A 142 -17.28 -5.51 7.10
CA ARG A 142 -17.53 -4.12 6.69
C ARG A 142 -16.63 -3.72 5.53
N LEU A 143 -15.36 -4.13 5.55
CA LEU A 143 -14.46 -3.87 4.43
C LEU A 143 -14.91 -4.60 3.16
N VAL A 144 -15.36 -5.86 3.26
CA VAL A 144 -15.95 -6.60 2.13
C VAL A 144 -17.15 -5.85 1.54
N ALA A 145 -18.04 -5.30 2.36
CA ALA A 145 -19.17 -4.51 1.88
C ALA A 145 -18.71 -3.27 1.09
N LYS A 146 -17.71 -2.53 1.60
CA LYS A 146 -17.12 -1.38 0.88
C LYS A 146 -16.45 -1.80 -0.44
N LEU A 147 -15.72 -2.91 -0.45
CA LEU A 147 -15.09 -3.47 -1.66
C LEU A 147 -16.15 -3.91 -2.69
N ALA A 148 -17.32 -4.38 -2.25
CA ALA A 148 -18.41 -4.75 -3.12
C ALA A 148 -19.02 -3.53 -3.83
N MET A 149 -19.16 -2.40 -3.13
CA MET A 149 -19.67 -1.15 -3.71
C MET A 149 -18.82 -0.61 -4.86
N VAL A 150 -17.53 -0.99 -4.91
CA VAL A 150 -16.60 -0.60 -5.98
C VAL A 150 -16.23 -1.76 -6.91
N GLY A 151 -16.96 -2.88 -6.82
CA GLY A 151 -16.80 -4.01 -7.73
C GLY A 151 -15.56 -4.89 -7.50
N LEU A 152 -14.82 -4.69 -6.40
CA LEU A 152 -13.60 -5.46 -6.12
C LEU A 152 -13.86 -6.77 -5.38
N ALA A 153 -14.90 -6.83 -4.53
CA ALA A 153 -15.17 -8.00 -3.69
C ALA A 153 -15.32 -9.33 -4.47
N PRO A 154 -16.00 -9.39 -5.63
CA PRO A 154 -16.10 -10.64 -6.40
C PRO A 154 -14.74 -11.22 -6.85
N HIS A 155 -13.71 -10.39 -6.92
CA HIS A 155 -12.37 -10.77 -7.36
C HIS A 155 -11.43 -11.17 -6.22
N LEU A 156 -11.91 -11.22 -4.99
CA LEU A 156 -11.13 -11.54 -3.79
C LEU A 156 -11.73 -12.76 -3.09
N ASP A 157 -10.89 -13.70 -2.70
CA ASP A 157 -11.30 -14.90 -1.97
C ASP A 157 -11.25 -14.68 -0.45
N HIS A 158 -10.33 -13.83 0.01
CA HIS A 158 -10.21 -13.46 1.43
C HIS A 158 -9.94 -11.97 1.64
N VAL A 159 -10.44 -11.44 2.77
CA VAL A 159 -10.15 -10.10 3.25
C VAL A 159 -9.75 -10.19 4.72
N VAL A 160 -8.56 -9.69 5.04
CA VAL A 160 -7.98 -9.69 6.38
C VAL A 160 -7.64 -8.25 6.75
N THR A 161 -8.15 -7.82 7.90
CA THR A 161 -7.88 -6.51 8.50
C THR A 161 -7.04 -6.66 9.76
N GLN A 162 -6.48 -5.56 10.24
CA GLN A 162 -5.85 -5.55 11.55
C GLN A 162 -6.91 -5.71 12.64
N SER A 163 -6.69 -6.66 13.55
CA SER A 163 -7.54 -6.83 14.74
C SER A 163 -7.51 -5.56 15.61
N THR A 164 -8.70 -5.09 15.99
CA THR A 164 -8.87 -3.96 16.90
C THR A 164 -8.58 -4.31 18.35
N ALA A 165 -8.38 -5.59 18.70
CA ALA A 165 -8.04 -6.01 20.07
C ALA A 165 -6.75 -5.36 20.61
N SER A 166 -5.85 -4.94 19.71
CA SER A 166 -4.64 -4.18 20.03
C SER A 166 -4.87 -2.67 20.23
N LEU A 167 -6.01 -2.12 19.79
CA LEU A 167 -6.39 -0.71 19.98
C LEU A 167 -7.17 -0.49 21.29
N ASP A 168 -7.80 -1.53 21.86
CA ASP A 168 -8.44 -1.47 23.18
C ASP A 168 -7.43 -1.08 24.29
N ALA A 169 -6.14 -1.38 24.10
CA ALA A 169 -5.06 -0.95 24.99
C ALA A 169 -4.82 0.58 24.98
N LEU A 170 -5.37 1.31 24.00
CA LEU A 170 -5.32 2.77 23.92
C LEU A 170 -6.63 3.42 24.41
N ASP A 171 -7.66 2.63 24.70
CA ASP A 171 -8.93 3.12 25.21
C ASP A 171 -8.86 3.34 26.72
N LYS A 172 -8.50 4.57 27.12
CA LYS A 172 -8.44 4.99 28.53
C LYS A 172 -9.81 5.06 29.20
N THR A 173 -10.91 4.78 28.50
CA THR A 173 -12.23 4.68 29.13
C THR A 173 -12.43 3.39 29.93
N ALA A 174 -11.57 2.38 29.76
CA ALA A 174 -11.60 1.15 30.54
C ALA A 174 -10.90 1.24 31.92
N SER A 175 -10.54 2.45 32.38
CA SER A 175 -9.90 2.68 33.69
C SER A 175 -10.72 3.57 34.63
N LEU A 176 -12.06 3.54 34.53
CA LEU A 176 -12.97 4.13 35.52
C LEU A 176 -13.84 3.06 36.17
#